data_AF-A0A810N3Z4-F1
#
_entry.id   AF-A0A810N3Z4-F1
#
_cell.length_a   1.000
_cell.length_b   1.000
_cell.length_c   1.000
_cell.angle_alpha   90.00
_cell.angle_beta   90.00
_cell.angle_gamma   90.00
#
_symmetry.space_group_name_H-M   'P 1'
#
loop_
_entity.id
_entity.type
_entity.pdbx_description
1 polymer ?
#
loop_
_entity_poly.entity_id
_entity_poly.type
_entity_poly.pdbx_seq_one_letter_code
_entity_poly.pdbx_strand_id
1 'polypeptide(L)'
;MRSWSVTRFLSLCVVATAASAVVLAGAPSAAAPAPPSAVASAGPVITSAYCFPGSTYLLSCEARWTGGTDPAVGQWNAVSGGWISSSQTDPVAHVTLGSGNCIPGSFFVIRVTITDAAGLSDTRLVSGRRCAI
;
A
#
# COMPACT_ATOMS: atom_id res chain seq x y z
N MET A 1 -21.91 -24.38 -29.37
CA MET A 1 -20.78 -25.30 -29.15
C MET A 1 -19.65 -24.90 -30.09
N ARG A 2 -18.58 -24.27 -29.59
CA ARG A 2 -17.35 -24.04 -30.35
C ARG A 2 -16.16 -24.26 -29.43
N SER A 3 -15.61 -25.46 -29.56
CA SER A 3 -14.33 -25.92 -29.01
C SER A 3 -13.19 -25.14 -29.66
N TRP A 4 -12.22 -24.70 -28.87
CA TRP A 4 -10.92 -24.23 -29.37
C TRP A 4 -9.82 -25.10 -28.75
N SER A 5 -9.28 -25.99 -29.58
CA SER A 5 -8.05 -26.75 -29.38
C SER A 5 -6.84 -25.84 -29.58
N VAL A 6 -5.81 -25.95 -28.74
CA VAL A 6 -4.46 -25.50 -29.08
C VAL A 6 -3.50 -26.66 -28.87
N THR A 7 -3.06 -27.18 -30.01
CA THR A 7 -2.11 -28.28 -30.14
C THR A 7 -0.68 -27.73 -30.18
N ARG A 8 0.13 -28.19 -29.24
CA ARG A 8 1.57 -28.51 -29.31
C ARG A 8 2.43 -27.81 -30.37
N PHE A 9 3.47 -27.11 -29.91
CA PHE A 9 4.74 -27.03 -30.63
C PHE A 9 5.83 -27.85 -29.90
N LEU A 10 6.32 -28.83 -30.64
CA LEU A 10 7.53 -29.64 -30.43
C LEU A 10 8.78 -28.75 -30.32
N SER A 11 9.70 -29.01 -29.38
CA SER A 11 10.84 -29.95 -29.46
C SER A 11 12.13 -29.29 -29.94
N LEU A 12 13.15 -29.29 -29.07
CA LEU A 12 14.59 -29.31 -29.36
C LEU A 12 15.27 -29.47 -27.98
N CYS A 13 15.48 -30.69 -27.48
CA CYS A 13 16.58 -31.59 -27.84
C CYS A 13 17.96 -30.93 -27.58
N VAL A 14 18.50 -31.11 -26.37
CA VAL A 14 19.93 -31.41 -26.18
C VAL A 14 20.07 -32.36 -25.00
N VAL A 15 20.50 -33.58 -25.31
CA VAL A 15 20.96 -34.61 -24.39
C VAL A 15 22.36 -34.22 -23.91
N ALA A 16 22.62 -34.31 -22.61
CA ALA A 16 23.99 -34.37 -22.08
C ALA A 16 24.04 -35.32 -20.88
N THR A 17 24.13 -36.62 -21.16
CA THR A 17 24.70 -37.60 -20.24
C THR A 17 26.21 -37.57 -20.39
N ALA A 18 26.93 -37.18 -19.33
CA ALA A 18 28.30 -37.60 -19.09
C ALA A 18 28.54 -37.69 -17.58
N ALA A 19 28.68 -38.92 -17.10
CA ALA A 19 29.18 -39.21 -15.76
C ALA A 19 30.71 -39.09 -15.77
N SER A 20 31.29 -38.53 -14.71
CA SER A 20 32.61 -38.91 -14.16
C SER A 20 32.79 -38.28 -12.77
N ALA A 21 33.34 -39.09 -11.86
CA ALA A 21 33.53 -38.82 -10.44
C ALA A 21 34.90 -38.16 -10.14
N VAL A 22 35.07 -37.82 -8.84
CA VAL A 22 36.31 -37.45 -8.12
C VAL A 22 36.79 -36.02 -8.44
N VAL A 23 36.92 -35.07 -7.51
CA VAL A 23 37.87 -35.01 -6.38
C VAL A 23 37.32 -34.10 -5.27
N LEU A 24 37.40 -34.57 -4.01
CA LEU A 24 37.33 -33.73 -2.81
C LEU A 24 38.56 -32.81 -2.79
N ALA A 25 38.38 -31.52 -3.00
CA ALA A 25 39.37 -30.51 -2.63
C ALA A 25 38.61 -29.27 -2.16
N GLY A 26 38.75 -28.95 -0.88
CA GLY A 26 38.08 -27.83 -0.23
C GLY A 26 38.35 -26.51 -0.95
N ALA A 27 37.31 -25.94 -1.53
CA ALA A 27 37.31 -24.55 -1.92
C ALA A 27 36.94 -23.72 -0.69
N PRO A 28 37.72 -22.68 -0.32
CA PRO A 28 37.25 -21.74 0.68
C PRO A 28 35.96 -21.12 0.15
N SER A 29 34.88 -21.22 0.94
CA SER A 29 33.65 -20.49 0.69
C SER A 29 33.99 -19.01 0.55
N ALA A 30 34.07 -18.52 -0.70
CA ALA A 30 34.01 -17.11 -0.95
C ALA A 30 32.65 -16.66 -0.42
N ALA A 31 32.67 -15.93 0.70
CA ALA A 31 31.47 -15.32 1.25
C ALA A 31 30.80 -14.54 0.12
N ALA A 32 29.61 -14.97 -0.28
CA ALA A 32 28.81 -14.23 -1.25
C ALA A 32 28.71 -12.79 -0.72
N PRO A 33 28.99 -11.77 -1.56
CA PRO A 33 28.81 -10.39 -1.14
C PRO A 33 27.38 -10.26 -0.62
N ALA A 34 27.26 -9.85 0.65
CA ALA A 34 25.95 -9.62 1.25
C ALA A 34 25.14 -8.74 0.30
N PRO A 35 23.84 -9.04 0.07
CA PRO A 35 23.01 -8.15 -0.72
C PRO A 35 23.13 -6.74 -0.12
N PRO A 36 23.25 -5.70 -0.96
CA PRO A 36 23.36 -4.34 -0.46
C PRO A 36 22.23 -4.14 0.54
N SER A 37 22.57 -3.82 1.78
CA SER A 37 21.60 -3.52 2.81
C SER A 37 20.68 -2.47 2.23
N ALA A 38 19.44 -2.87 1.93
CA ALA A 38 18.43 -1.95 1.47
C ALA A 38 18.39 -0.85 2.51
N VAL A 39 18.80 0.36 2.11
CA VAL A 39 18.67 1.54 2.96
C VAL A 39 17.20 1.56 3.33
N ALA A 40 16.89 1.29 4.60
CA ALA A 40 15.52 1.25 5.06
C ALA A 40 14.94 2.63 4.73
N SER A 41 14.10 2.67 3.69
CA SER A 41 13.39 3.89 3.36
C SER A 41 12.62 4.27 4.60
N ALA A 42 12.82 5.49 5.10
CA ALA A 42 11.94 6.01 6.13
C ALA A 42 10.52 5.92 5.57
N GLY A 43 9.63 5.23 6.28
CA GLY A 43 8.25 5.02 5.85
C GLY A 43 7.50 6.34 5.70
N PRO A 44 6.25 6.29 5.20
CA PRO A 44 5.42 7.48 5.10
C PRO A 44 5.17 8.06 6.50
N VAL A 45 5.11 9.39 6.62
CA VAL A 45 4.77 10.09 7.87
C VAL A 45 3.67 11.10 7.60
N ILE A 46 2.52 10.96 8.26
CA ILE A 46 1.35 11.82 8.12
C ILE A 46 1.59 13.15 8.82
N THR A 47 1.92 14.18 8.04
CA THR A 47 2.20 15.53 8.53
C THR A 47 0.93 16.25 8.95
N SER A 48 -0.16 16.06 8.22
CA SER A 48 -1.46 16.67 8.52
C SER A 48 -2.61 15.77 8.11
N ALA A 49 -3.68 15.79 8.90
CA ALA A 49 -4.94 15.13 8.55
C ALA A 49 -6.08 15.88 9.22
N TYR A 50 -7.10 16.23 8.44
CA TYR A 50 -8.25 16.99 8.91
C TYR A 50 -9.50 16.57 8.17
N CYS A 51 -10.65 16.79 8.80
CA CYS A 51 -11.95 16.47 8.27
C CYS A 51 -12.90 17.64 8.47
N PHE A 52 -13.69 17.93 7.45
CA PHE A 52 -14.67 19.01 7.45
C PHE A 52 -16.06 18.45 7.15
N PRO A 53 -17.08 18.86 7.94
CA PRO A 53 -18.46 18.62 7.56
C PRO A 53 -18.80 19.55 6.38
N GLY A 54 -19.08 18.97 5.21
CA GLY A 54 -19.47 19.73 4.02
C GLY A 54 -20.95 20.12 4.00
N SER A 55 -21.80 19.37 4.71
CA SER A 55 -23.24 19.62 4.85
C SER A 55 -23.80 18.83 6.04
N THR A 56 -25.12 18.81 6.25
CA THR A 56 -25.81 18.07 7.35
C THR A 56 -25.37 16.61 7.46
N TYR A 57 -25.13 15.97 6.32
CA TYR A 57 -24.72 14.56 6.27
C TYR A 57 -23.34 14.35 5.67
N LEU A 58 -22.73 15.33 5.02
CA LEU A 58 -21.53 15.12 4.21
C LEU A 58 -20.26 15.35 5.01
N LEU A 59 -19.30 14.46 4.83
CA LEU A 59 -17.98 14.51 5.41
C LEU A 59 -16.93 14.46 4.31
N SER A 60 -15.97 15.38 4.37
CA SER A 60 -14.79 15.38 3.50
C SER A 60 -13.54 15.43 4.37
N CYS A 61 -12.55 14.61 4.08
CA CYS A 61 -11.29 14.55 4.79
C CYS A 61 -10.12 14.65 3.83
N GLU A 62 -9.05 15.30 4.27
CA GLU A 62 -7.78 15.37 3.56
C GLU A 62 -6.67 14.98 4.52
N ALA A 63 -5.71 14.21 4.02
CA ALA A 63 -4.47 13.93 4.72
C ALA A 63 -3.30 14.13 3.77
N ARG A 64 -2.21 14.64 4.32
CA ARG A 64 -0.93 14.82 3.64
C ARG A 64 0.15 14.08 4.39
N TRP A 65 1.11 13.53 3.65
CA TRP A 65 2.25 12.84 4.21
C TRP A 65 3.55 13.28 3.55
N THR A 66 4.66 12.80 4.09
CA THR A 66 6.00 12.95 3.52
C THR A 66 6.79 11.67 3.73
N GLY A 67 7.78 11.41 2.87
CA GLY A 67 8.57 10.18 2.93
C GLY A 67 7.80 8.97 2.40
N GLY A 68 8.37 7.78 2.60
CA GLY A 68 7.88 6.54 1.99
C GLY A 68 8.31 6.36 0.53
N THR A 69 7.99 5.20 -0.02
CA THR A 69 8.22 4.86 -1.43
C THR A 69 6.92 4.83 -2.23
N ASP A 70 6.96 5.41 -3.43
CA ASP A 70 5.82 5.37 -4.35
C ASP A 70 5.66 4.02 -5.05
N PRO A 71 4.43 3.60 -5.37
CA PRO A 71 3.16 4.27 -5.06
C PRO A 71 2.71 4.07 -3.61
N ALA A 72 2.26 5.15 -2.97
CA ALA A 72 1.56 5.09 -1.69
C ALA A 72 0.02 5.06 -1.86
N VAL A 73 -0.66 4.39 -0.93
CA VAL A 73 -2.11 4.23 -0.89
C VAL A 73 -2.66 4.81 0.42
N GLY A 74 -3.66 5.69 0.31
CA GLY A 74 -4.40 6.21 1.46
C GLY A 74 -5.69 5.44 1.70
N GLN A 75 -5.85 4.90 2.90
CA GLN A 75 -7.08 4.23 3.36
C GLN A 75 -7.76 5.07 4.44
N TRP A 76 -9.05 5.33 4.24
CA TRP A 76 -9.90 6.03 5.18
C TRP A 76 -10.91 5.08 5.80
N ASN A 77 -11.05 5.11 7.12
CA ASN A 77 -12.03 4.30 7.83
C ASN A 77 -12.72 5.10 8.94
N ALA A 78 -14.03 4.93 9.09
CA ALA A 78 -14.79 5.54 10.16
C ALA A 78 -14.64 4.71 11.43
N VAL A 79 -14.16 5.34 12.50
CA VAL A 79 -14.08 4.73 13.83
C VAL A 79 -15.41 4.88 14.56
N SER A 80 -16.06 6.04 14.43
CA SER A 80 -17.39 6.31 14.98
C SER A 80 -18.06 7.49 14.29
N GLY A 81 -19.40 7.56 14.41
CA GLY A 81 -20.18 8.75 14.03
C GLY A 81 -20.43 8.92 12.53
N GLY A 82 -20.18 7.89 11.70
CA GLY A 82 -20.41 7.97 10.26
C GLY A 82 -19.83 6.80 9.47
N TRP A 83 -19.74 7.00 8.16
CA TRP A 83 -19.03 6.16 7.21
C TRP A 83 -18.12 7.03 6.34
N ILE A 84 -16.98 6.49 5.91
CA ILE A 84 -16.08 7.16 4.98
C ILE A 84 -15.41 6.14 4.09
N SER A 85 -15.06 6.54 2.88
CA SER A 85 -14.25 5.76 1.94
C SER A 85 -13.16 6.64 1.34
N SER A 86 -12.07 6.00 0.90
CA SER A 86 -11.06 6.67 0.08
C SER A 86 -11.69 7.13 -1.24
N SER A 87 -11.58 8.42 -1.52
CA SER A 87 -12.09 9.03 -2.76
C SER A 87 -10.98 9.14 -3.80
N GLN A 88 -9.81 9.62 -3.39
CA GLN A 88 -8.65 9.81 -4.27
C GLN A 88 -7.35 9.73 -3.47
N THR A 89 -6.30 9.20 -4.08
CA THR A 89 -4.94 9.31 -3.56
C THR A 89 -4.03 9.76 -4.69
N ASP A 90 -3.33 10.87 -4.49
CA ASP A 90 -2.27 11.36 -5.36
C ASP A 90 -0.92 11.10 -4.67
N PRO A 91 -0.20 10.04 -5.08
CA PRO A 91 1.09 9.72 -4.50
C PRO A 91 2.15 10.77 -4.83
N VAL A 92 2.09 11.44 -5.98
CA VAL A 92 3.09 12.45 -6.36
C VAL A 92 2.93 13.72 -5.54
N ALA A 93 1.69 14.12 -5.25
CA ALA A 93 1.40 15.26 -4.39
C ALA A 93 1.48 14.91 -2.88
N HIS A 94 1.66 13.64 -2.53
CA HIS A 94 1.51 13.10 -1.18
C HIS A 94 0.21 13.55 -0.48
N VAL A 95 -0.92 13.46 -1.20
CA VAL A 95 -2.25 13.82 -0.70
C VAL A 95 -3.24 12.69 -0.89
N THR A 96 -4.09 12.46 0.10
CA THR A 96 -5.24 11.54 -0.01
C THR A 96 -6.50 12.23 0.49
N LEU A 97 -7.60 11.93 -0.18
CA LEU A 97 -8.92 12.48 0.07
C LEU A 97 -9.87 11.35 0.45
N GLY A 98 -10.60 11.55 1.54
CA GLY A 98 -11.69 10.70 1.99
C GLY A 98 -13.01 11.43 1.88
N SER A 99 -14.05 10.72 1.45
CA SER A 99 -15.41 11.26 1.33
C SER A 99 -16.37 10.29 1.98
N GLY A 100 -17.38 10.82 2.67
CA GLY A 100 -18.31 9.99 3.42
C GLY A 100 -19.52 10.74 3.93
N ASN A 101 -20.28 10.08 4.79
CA ASN A 101 -21.33 10.73 5.56
C ASN A 101 -21.13 10.58 7.06
N CYS A 102 -21.78 11.44 7.80
CA CYS A 102 -21.85 11.37 9.24
C CYS A 102 -23.28 11.47 9.75
N ILE A 103 -23.46 11.06 11.01
CA ILE A 103 -24.75 11.11 11.70
C ILE A 103 -24.98 12.55 12.19
N PRO A 104 -26.08 13.22 11.82
CA PRO A 104 -26.37 14.59 12.27
C PRO A 104 -26.31 14.73 13.79
N GLY A 105 -25.75 15.84 14.26
CA GLY A 105 -25.60 16.13 15.69
C GLY A 105 -24.58 15.29 16.44
N SER A 106 -23.98 14.28 15.79
CA SER A 106 -22.96 13.42 16.40
C SER A 106 -21.55 13.92 16.14
N PHE A 107 -20.63 13.62 17.06
CA PHE A 107 -19.20 13.70 16.76
C PHE A 107 -18.78 12.50 15.91
N PHE A 108 -17.78 12.70 15.07
CA PHE A 108 -17.21 11.64 14.26
C PHE A 108 -15.71 11.49 14.55
N VAL A 109 -15.22 10.27 14.44
CA VAL A 109 -13.78 9.96 14.52
C VAL A 109 -13.42 9.14 13.31
N ILE A 110 -12.44 9.63 12.54
CA ILE A 110 -11.95 8.99 11.33
C ILE A 110 -10.51 8.54 11.54
N ARG A 111 -10.16 7.41 10.97
CA ARG A 111 -8.78 6.93 10.84
C ARG A 111 -8.34 7.08 9.40
N VAL A 112 -7.14 7.61 9.20
CA VAL A 112 -6.42 7.52 7.94
C VAL A 112 -5.17 6.67 8.14
N THR A 113 -4.91 5.78 7.19
CA THR A 113 -3.70 4.97 7.13
C THR A 113 -3.08 5.16 5.76
N ILE A 114 -1.82 5.60 5.71
CA ILE A 114 -1.04 5.68 4.48
C ILE A 114 -0.10 4.48 4.47
N THR A 115 -0.13 3.69 3.40
CA THR A 115 0.77 2.56 3.20
C THR A 115 1.58 2.77 1.93
N ASP A 116 2.90 2.67 2.02
CA ASP A 116 3.81 2.84 0.89
C ASP A 116 4.05 1.53 0.13
N ALA A 117 4.80 1.59 -0.97
CA ALA A 117 5.11 0.42 -1.79
C ALA A 117 6.02 -0.61 -1.08
N ALA A 118 6.77 -0.19 -0.06
CA ALA A 118 7.56 -1.07 0.79
C ALA A 118 6.73 -1.75 1.89
N GLY A 119 5.44 -1.43 2.00
CA GLY A 119 4.53 -1.96 3.02
C GLY A 119 4.66 -1.28 4.39
N LEU A 120 5.42 -0.18 4.47
CA LEU A 120 5.47 0.65 5.67
C LEU A 120 4.22 1.52 5.72
N SER A 121 3.72 1.74 6.93
CA SER A 121 2.51 2.54 7.10
C SER A 121 2.60 3.47 8.28
N ASP A 122 1.88 4.59 8.15
CA ASP A 122 1.59 5.49 9.26
C ASP A 122 0.09 5.68 9.36
N THR A 123 -0.40 5.83 10.58
CA THR A 123 -1.84 5.88 10.88
C THR A 123 -2.13 7.04 11.82
N ARG A 124 -3.16 7.82 11.47
CA ARG A 124 -3.58 8.96 12.26
C ARG A 124 -5.09 8.96 12.49
N LEU A 125 -5.47 9.27 13.73
CA LEU A 125 -6.86 9.55 14.08
C LEU A 125 -7.14 11.05 13.89
N VAL A 126 -8.27 11.33 13.25
CA VAL A 126 -8.81 12.66 13.04
C VAL A 126 -10.16 12.72 13.74
N SER A 127 -10.22 13.46 14.84
CA SER A 127 -11.47 13.78 15.52
C SER A 127 -12.13 14.97 14.82
N GLY A 128 -13.38 14.77 14.45
CA GLY A 128 -14.22 15.76 13.81
C GLY A 128 -14.92 16.69 14.77
N ARG A 129 -15.39 17.82 14.24
CA ARG A 129 -16.45 18.60 14.88
C ARG A 129 -17.78 17.83 14.81
N ARG A 130 -18.82 18.30 15.52
CA ARG A 130 -20.16 17.74 15.34
C ARG A 130 -20.62 17.93 13.90
N CYS A 131 -21.28 16.92 13.35
CA CYS A 131 -21.97 17.07 12.09
C CYS A 131 -23.15 18.02 12.22
N ALA A 132 -23.36 18.80 11.15
CA ALA A 132 -24.43 19.77 11.10
C ALA A 132 -25.80 19.07 11.29
N ILE A 133 -26.74 19.82 11.86
CA ILE A 133 -28.10 19.38 12.16
C ILE A 133 -29.03 20.04 11.16
#